data_AF-A0A094QAW0-F1
#
_entry.id   AF-A0A094QAW0-F1
#
_cell.length_a   1.000
_cell.length_b   1.000
_cell.length_c   1.000
_cell.angle_alpha   90.00
_cell.angle_beta   90.00
_cell.angle_gamma   90.00
#
_symmetry.space_group_name_H-M   'P 1'
#
loop_
_entity.id
_entity.type
_entity.pdbx_description
1 polymer ?
#
loop_
_entity_poly.entity_id
_entity_poly.type
_entity_poly.pdbx_seq_one_letter_code
_entity_poly.pdbx_strand_id
1 'polypeptide(L)' 'MSPSPDDVAESSLKFAQQLVGFSEKTAESCVTDAGLVWRVVERDGEPFVVTQDYNPLRVNVVIEISEVT' A
#
# COMPACT_ATOMS: atom_id res chain seq x y z
N MET A 1 19.25 -12.41 -11.90
CA MET A 1 17.86 -12.72 -12.31
C MET A 1 16.99 -11.59 -11.82
N SER A 2 16.27 -10.92 -12.71
CA SER A 2 15.22 -9.99 -12.29
C SER A 2 14.06 -10.79 -11.69
N PRO A 3 13.37 -10.29 -10.66
CA PRO A 3 12.19 -10.97 -10.12
C PRO A 3 11.08 -11.04 -11.18
N SER A 4 10.31 -12.12 -11.16
CA SER A 4 9.13 -12.26 -12.02
C SER A 4 8.03 -11.31 -11.55
N PRO A 5 7.04 -10.97 -12.40
CA PRO A 5 5.91 -10.14 -12.00
C PRO A 5 5.15 -10.69 -10.78
N ASP A 6 4.98 -12.02 -10.71
CA ASP A 6 4.31 -12.69 -9.59
C ASP A 6 5.11 -12.57 -8.28
N ASP A 7 6.44 -12.67 -8.35
CA ASP A 7 7.31 -12.51 -7.16
C ASP A 7 7.20 -11.09 -6.57
N VAL A 8 7.11 -10.08 -7.44
CA VAL A 8 6.94 -8.68 -7.03
C VAL A 8 5.57 -8.49 -6.37
N ALA A 9 4.52 -9.03 -6.96
CA ALA A 9 3.16 -8.94 -6.42
C ALA A 9 3.03 -9.62 -5.06
N GLU A 10 3.62 -10.80 -4.88
CA GLU A 10 3.58 -11.51 -3.60
C GLU A 10 4.38 -10.75 -2.52
N SER A 11 5.53 -10.20 -2.89
CA SER A 11 6.38 -9.45 -1.96
C SER A 11 5.74 -8.14 -1.52
N SER A 12 5.15 -7.38 -2.45
CA SER A 12 4.47 -6.12 -2.13
C SER A 12 3.20 -6.36 -1.32
N LEU A 13 2.46 -7.45 -1.58
CA LEU A 13 1.30 -7.84 -0.78
C LEU A 13 1.70 -8.21 0.66
N LYS A 14 2.73 -9.04 0.83
CA LYS A 14 3.26 -9.40 2.16
C LYS A 14 3.71 -8.17 2.93
N PHE A 15 4.39 -7.25 2.24
CA PHE A 15 4.81 -5.98 2.82
C PHE A 15 3.62 -5.13 3.26
N ALA A 16 2.61 -4.97 2.41
CA ALA A 16 1.40 -4.19 2.73
C ALA A 16 0.68 -4.72 3.98
N GLN A 17 0.60 -6.04 4.15
CA GLN A 17 -0.01 -6.65 5.34
C GLN A 17 0.72 -6.30 6.65
N GLN A 18 2.02 -6.01 6.60
CA GLN A 18 2.80 -5.62 7.77
C GLN A 18 2.53 -4.18 8.23
N LEU A 19 1.90 -3.37 7.37
CA LEU A 19 1.59 -1.96 7.66
C LEU A 19 0.28 -1.81 8.45
N VAL A 20 -0.56 -2.84 8.52
CA VAL A 20 -1.84 -2.79 9.24
C VAL A 20 -1.60 -2.44 10.71
N GLY A 21 -2.34 -1.44 11.21
CA GLY A 21 -2.20 -0.89 12.55
C GLY A 21 -1.03 0.10 12.72
N PHE A 22 -0.27 0.40 11.66
CA PHE A 22 0.70 1.50 11.72
C PHE A 22 -0.05 2.82 11.49
N SER A 23 0.44 3.89 12.13
CA SER A 23 0.02 5.25 11.80
C SER A 23 0.34 5.56 10.33
N GLU A 24 -0.53 6.31 9.67
CA GLU A 24 -0.38 6.72 8.25
C GLU A 24 1.05 7.19 7.92
N LYS A 25 1.60 8.11 8.72
CA LYS A 25 2.94 8.68 8.50
C LYS A 25 4.06 7.64 8.53
N THR A 26 4.00 6.70 9.47
CA THR A 26 5.00 5.62 9.58
C THR A 26 4.87 4.68 8.38
N ALA A 27 3.65 4.28 8.04
CA ALA A 27 3.39 3.37 6.92
C ALA A 27 3.82 3.98 5.58
N GLU A 28 3.52 5.26 5.33
CA GLU A 28 3.93 5.99 4.13
C GLU A 28 5.46 6.03 3.99
N SER A 29 6.18 6.28 5.09
CA SER A 29 7.65 6.25 5.09
C SER A 29 8.16 4.85 4.74
N CYS A 30 7.64 3.80 5.38
CA CYS A 30 8.05 2.42 5.10
C CYS A 30 7.82 2.05 3.62
N VAL A 31 6.67 2.43 3.04
CA VAL A 31 6.35 2.17 1.63
C VAL A 31 7.31 2.89 0.70
N THR A 32 7.59 4.16 0.97
CA THR A 32 8.52 4.98 0.18
C THR A 32 9.95 4.44 0.27
N ASP A 33 10.41 4.05 1.46
CA ASP A 33 11.74 3.48 1.70
C ASP A 33 11.90 2.11 1.03
N ALA A 34 10.82 1.35 0.88
CA ALA A 34 10.77 0.10 0.13
C ALA A 34 10.74 0.30 -1.40
N GLY A 35 10.70 1.54 -1.89
CA GLY A 35 10.58 1.85 -3.32
C GLY A 35 9.21 1.53 -3.92
N LEU A 36 8.19 1.36 -3.07
CA LEU A 36 6.81 1.13 -3.46
C LEU A 36 6.05 2.47 -3.52
N VAL A 37 4.91 2.46 -4.19
CA VAL A 37 4.07 3.65 -4.36
C VAL A 37 2.92 3.61 -3.36
N TRP A 38 2.90 4.59 -2.45
CA TRP A 38 1.79 4.82 -1.52
C TRP A 38 0.56 5.35 -2.26
N ARG A 39 -0.61 4.71 -2.09
CA ARG A 39 -1.90 5.23 -2.58
C ARG A 39 -3.00 5.00 -1.55
N VAL A 40 -3.54 6.08 -1.01
CA VAL A 40 -4.78 6.03 -0.21
C VAL A 40 -5.97 5.83 -1.14
N VAL A 41 -6.76 4.78 -0.92
CA VAL A 41 -7.98 4.49 -1.70
C VAL A 41 -9.26 4.81 -0.93
N GLU A 42 -9.17 4.93 0.39
CA GLU A 42 -10.28 5.31 1.26
C GLU A 42 -9.71 5.97 2.53
N ARG A 43 -10.40 6.98 3.05
CA ARG A 43 -10.06 7.62 4.32
C ARG A 43 -11.32 7.84 5.15
N ASP A 44 -11.31 7.37 6.40
CA ASP A 44 -12.36 7.54 7.39
C ASP A 44 -13.76 7.18 6.82
N GLY A 45 -13.82 6.10 6.02
CA GLY A 45 -15.03 5.62 5.36
C GLY A 45 -15.41 6.34 4.06
N GLU A 46 -14.64 7.34 3.63
CA GLU A 46 -14.84 8.04 2.35
C GLU A 46 -13.89 7.48 1.27
N PRO A 47 -14.41 6.80 0.23
CA PRO A 47 -13.59 6.24 -0.84
C PRO A 47 -13.12 7.33 -1.82
N PHE A 48 -11.87 7.21 -2.27
CA PHE A 48 -11.32 8.05 -3.34
C PHE A 48 -11.59 7.42 -4.70
N VAL A 49 -11.89 8.29 -5.69
CA VAL A 49 -12.00 7.84 -7.08
C VAL A 49 -10.61 7.48 -7.59
N VAL A 50 -10.40 6.18 -7.83
CA VAL A 50 -9.14 5.63 -8.35
C VAL A 50 -9.36 4.80 -9.60
N THR A 51 -8.33 4.71 -10.44
CA THR A 51 -8.29 3.82 -11.59
C THR A 51 -8.04 2.38 -11.15
N GLN A 52 -8.68 1.42 -11.84
CA GLN A 52 -8.55 -0.02 -11.61
C GLN A 52 -7.38 -0.65 -12.38
N ASP A 53 -6.38 0.15 -12.77
CA ASP A 53 -5.13 -0.37 -13.36
C ASP A 53 -4.37 -1.21 -12.32
N TYR A 54 -4.02 -2.43 -12.71
CA TYR A 54 -3.20 -3.28 -11.88
C TYR A 54 -1.73 -2.83 -11.94
N ASN A 55 -1.15 -2.52 -10.78
CA ASN A 55 0.26 -2.21 -10.62
C ASN A 55 0.79 -2.85 -9.33
N PRO A 56 1.65 -3.88 -9.42
CA PRO A 56 2.15 -4.61 -8.24
C PRO A 56 3.13 -3.79 -7.38
N LEU A 57 3.62 -2.65 -7.89
CA LEU A 57 4.46 -1.72 -7.13
C LEU A 57 3.63 -0.70 -6.32
N ARG A 58 2.30 -0.70 -6.48
CA ARG A 58 1.41 0.23 -5.79
C ARG A 58 0.75 -0.45 -4.59
N VAL A 59 0.93 0.14 -3.42
CA VAL A 59 0.27 -0.27 -2.18
C VAL A 59 -0.96 0.61 -2.00
N ASN A 60 -2.14 -0.01 -2.15
CA ASN A 60 -3.41 0.64 -1.86
C ASN A 60 -3.73 0.46 -0.39
N VAL A 61 -3.97 1.56 0.32
CA VAL A 61 -4.29 1.55 1.76
C VAL A 61 -5.62 2.19 2.05
N VAL A 62 -6.29 1.69 3.09
CA VAL A 62 -7.42 2.33 3.75
C VAL A 62 -6.89 2.97 5.02
N ILE A 63 -7.29 4.20 5.29
CA ILE A 63 -6.94 4.92 6.51
C ILE A 63 -8.19 5.08 7.35
N GLU A 64 -8.16 4.62 8.59
CA GLU A 64 -9.23 4.80 9.57
C GLU A 64 -8.64 5.35 10.87
N ILE A 65 -9.13 6.51 11.32
CA ILE A 65 -8.69 7.14 12.59
C ILE A 65 -7.14 7.28 12.61
N SER A 66 -6.57 7.70 11.48
CA SER A 66 -5.11 7.88 11.27
C SER A 66 -4.25 6.61 11.26
N GLU A 67 -4.86 5.42 11.22
CA GLU A 67 -4.17 4.13 11.13
C GLU A 67 -4.50 3.40 9.82
N VAL A 68 -3.58 2.57 9.35
CA VAL A 68 -3.79 1.71 8.18
C VAL A 68 -4.63 0.50 8.58
N THR A 69 -5.67 0.19 7.81
CA THR A 69 -6.56 -0.98 7.99
C THR A 69 -6.59 -1.91 6.79
#